data_AF-A0A0M2NYE1-F1
#
_entry.id   AF-A0A0M2NYE1-F1
#
_cell.length_a   1.000
_cell.length_b   1.000
_cell.length_c   1.000
_cell.angle_alpha   90.00
_cell.angle_beta   90.00
_cell.angle_gamma   90.00
#
_symmetry.space_group_name_H-M   'P 1'
#
loop_
_entity.id
_entity.type
_entity.pdbx_description
1 polymer ?
#
loop_
_entity_poly.entity_id
_entity_poly.type
_entity_poly.pdbx_seq_one_letter_code
_entity_poly.pdbx_strand_id
1 'polypeptide(L)'
;MARSKLYFYLSCILIIISFYFNTRNPLLNMHFNSMIKLIFVCSIINAIILIIAIIFSDKSVKHLHEDSDWIRPVSKILPYILLIVIAIHIIASLSTFGIIF
;
A
#
# COMPACT_ATOMS: atom_id res chain seq x y z
N MET A 1 24.41 3.44 -1.39
CA MET A 1 23.21 2.77 -0.84
C MET A 1 22.75 1.71 -1.84
N ALA A 2 22.65 0.43 -1.45
CA ALA A 2 22.28 -0.63 -2.40
C ALA A 2 20.87 -0.36 -2.97
N ARG A 3 20.70 -0.45 -4.30
CA ARG A 3 19.44 -0.13 -5.00
C ARG A 3 18.22 -0.87 -4.43
N SER A 4 18.42 -2.09 -3.90
CA SER A 4 17.38 -2.85 -3.18
C SER A 4 16.83 -2.14 -1.95
N LYS A 5 17.68 -1.50 -1.12
CA LYS A 5 17.23 -0.76 0.07
C LYS A 5 16.33 0.40 -0.32
N LEU A 6 16.67 1.11 -1.40
CA LEU A 6 15.88 2.24 -1.90
C LEU A 6 14.48 1.80 -2.34
N TYR A 7 14.37 0.71 -3.11
CA TYR A 7 13.07 0.16 -3.53
C TYR A 7 12.24 -0.34 -2.35
N PHE A 8 12.88 -0.93 -1.34
CA PHE A 8 12.22 -1.34 -0.10
C PHE A 8 11.62 -0.13 0.65
N TYR A 9 12.41 0.93 0.87
CA TYR A 9 11.90 2.16 1.52
C TYR A 9 10.76 2.81 0.72
N LEU A 10 10.88 2.84 -0.61
CA LEU A 10 9.82 3.38 -1.47
C LEU A 10 8.51 2.60 -1.32
N SER A 11 8.59 1.27 -1.34
CA SER A 11 7.42 0.41 -1.17
C SER A 11 6.78 0.59 0.21
N CYS A 12 7.57 0.65 1.29
CA CYS A 12 7.06 0.95 2.63
C CYS A 12 6.36 2.32 2.72
N ILE A 13 6.96 3.36 2.12
CA ILE A 13 6.35 4.70 2.07
C ILE A 13 5.02 4.65 1.32
N LEU A 14 4.96 3.97 0.17
CA LEU A 14 3.74 3.82 -0.61
C LEU A 14 2.65 3.06 0.16
N ILE A 15 3.01 2.04 0.94
CA ILE A 15 2.08 1.33 1.82
C ILE A 15 1.50 2.27 2.89
N ILE A 16 2.34 3.10 3.52
CA ILE A 16 1.88 4.07 4.53
C ILE A 16 0.95 5.10 3.90
N ILE A 17 1.30 5.61 2.71
CA ILE A 17 0.44 6.54 1.96
C ILE A 17 -0.87 5.85 1.57
N SER A 18 -0.84 4.58 1.18
CA SER A 18 -2.03 3.78 0.87
C SER A 18 -2.99 3.69 2.07
N PHE A 19 -2.46 3.46 3.28
CA PHE A 19 -3.26 3.50 4.50
C PHE A 19 -3.88 4.87 4.78
N TYR A 20 -3.20 5.97 4.43
CA TYR A 20 -3.78 7.30 4.53
C TYR A 20 -5.05 7.41 3.68
N PHE A 21 -5.01 6.88 2.45
CA PHE A 21 -6.14 6.83 1.51
C PHE A 21 -7.21 5.79 1.83
N ASN A 22 -7.28 5.27 3.06
CA ASN A 22 -8.38 4.41 3.48
C ASN A 22 -9.67 5.22 3.69
N THR A 23 -10.81 4.72 3.20
CA THR A 23 -12.14 5.35 3.36
C THR A 23 -12.57 5.56 4.81
N ARG A 24 -12.00 4.79 5.75
CA ARG A 24 -12.26 4.94 7.20
C ARG A 24 -11.42 6.04 7.87
N ASN A 25 -10.55 6.73 7.14
CA ASN A 25 -9.72 7.79 7.72
C ASN A 25 -10.50 9.14 7.79
N PRO A 26 -10.78 9.67 8.99
CA PRO A 26 -11.55 10.92 9.14
C PRO A 26 -10.85 12.14 8.55
N LEU A 27 -9.51 12.13 8.42
CA LEU A 27 -8.75 13.24 7.82
C LEU A 27 -9.04 13.42 6.33
N LEU A 28 -9.33 12.32 5.61
CA LEU A 28 -9.67 12.40 4.19
C LEU A 28 -11.07 12.99 3.96
N ASN A 29 -11.98 12.74 4.89
CA ASN A 29 -13.34 13.31 4.90
C ASN A 29 -13.29 14.84 5.04
N MET A 30 -12.30 15.35 5.77
CA MET A 30 -12.09 16.79 5.95
C MET A 30 -11.56 17.48 4.68
N HIS A 31 -10.81 16.76 3.83
CA HIS A 31 -10.30 17.29 2.56
C HIS A 31 -11.25 17.12 1.37
N PHE A 32 -12.06 16.05 1.35
CA PHE A 32 -13.01 15.78 0.28
C PHE A 32 -14.44 15.98 0.76
N ASN A 33 -15.02 17.14 0.43
CA ASN A 33 -16.40 17.53 0.78
C ASN A 33 -17.50 16.65 0.12
N SER A 34 -17.13 15.68 -0.71
CA SER A 34 -18.06 14.80 -1.43
C SER A 34 -17.68 13.35 -1.23
N MET A 35 -18.61 12.57 -0.66
CA MET A 35 -18.46 11.13 -0.42
C MET A 35 -18.08 10.36 -1.69
N ILE A 36 -18.65 10.74 -2.85
CA ILE A 36 -18.37 10.08 -4.14
C ILE A 36 -16.92 10.29 -4.56
N LYS A 37 -16.39 11.53 -4.42
CA LYS A 37 -15.00 11.84 -4.76
C LYS A 37 -14.02 11.12 -3.84
N LEU A 38 -14.36 11.04 -2.55
CA LEU A 38 -13.56 10.34 -1.54
C LEU A 38 -13.48 8.84 -1.89
N ILE A 39 -14.62 8.19 -2.16
CA ILE A 39 -14.66 6.77 -2.54
C ILE A 39 -13.87 6.51 -3.83
N PHE A 40 -14.01 7.38 -4.84
CA PHE A 40 -13.30 7.24 -6.11
C PHE A 40 -11.78 7.34 -5.92
N VAL A 41 -11.31 8.30 -5.12
CA VAL A 41 -9.90 8.47 -4.76
C VAL A 41 -9.39 7.26 -3.96
N CYS A 42 -10.10 6.86 -2.91
CA CYS A 42 -9.73 5.72 -2.06
C CYS A 42 -9.77 4.37 -2.79
N SER A 43 -10.53 4.24 -3.87
CA SER A 43 -10.58 3.01 -4.67
C SER A 43 -9.51 3.01 -5.77
N ILE A 44 -9.53 4.02 -6.65
CA ILE A 44 -8.71 4.02 -7.87
C ILE A 44 -7.29 4.49 -7.58
N ILE A 45 -7.11 5.61 -6.87
CA ILE A 45 -5.76 6.12 -6.58
C ILE A 45 -5.03 5.14 -5.65
N ASN A 46 -5.73 4.60 -4.66
CA ASN A 46 -5.16 3.61 -3.77
C ASN A 46 -4.76 2.31 -4.50
N ALA A 47 -5.57 1.83 -5.44
CA ALA A 47 -5.21 0.68 -6.27
C ALA A 47 -3.93 0.94 -7.08
N ILE A 48 -3.79 2.13 -7.68
CA ILE A 48 -2.57 2.51 -8.42
C ILE A 48 -1.35 2.53 -7.49
N ILE A 49 -1.48 3.14 -6.30
CA ILE A 49 -0.40 3.18 -5.30
C ILE A 49 0.03 1.77 -4.90
N LEU A 50 -0.92 0.87 -4.66
CA LEU A 50 -0.64 -0.52 -4.30
C LEU A 50 0.03 -1.28 -5.44
N ILE A 51 -0.41 -1.11 -6.69
CA ILE A 51 0.26 -1.71 -7.86
C ILE A 51 1.72 -1.27 -7.94
N ILE A 52 1.98 0.03 -7.78
CA ILE A 52 3.34 0.57 -7.78
C ILE A 52 4.16 0.00 -6.59
N ALA A 53 3.54 -0.11 -5.41
CA ALA A 53 4.18 -0.70 -4.23
C ALA A 53 4.56 -2.17 -4.44
N ILE A 54 3.72 -2.95 -5.14
CA ILE A 54 4.00 -4.34 -5.53
C ILE A 54 5.17 -4.41 -6.50
N ILE A 55 5.20 -3.56 -7.53
CA ILE A 55 6.32 -3.51 -8.49
C ILE A 55 7.63 -3.20 -7.77
N PHE A 56 7.63 -2.21 -6.86
CA PHE A 56 8.82 -1.90 -6.09
C PHE A 56 9.20 -3.00 -5.10
N SER A 57 8.23 -3.68 -4.49
CA SER A 57 8.47 -4.84 -3.64
C SER A 57 9.15 -5.96 -4.42
N ASP A 58 8.62 -6.33 -5.59
CA ASP A 58 9.21 -7.35 -6.47
C ASP A 58 10.63 -6.95 -6.91
N LYS A 59 10.82 -5.68 -7.28
CA LYS A 59 12.14 -5.15 -7.66
C LYS A 59 13.13 -5.16 -6.48
N SER A 60 12.66 -4.93 -5.26
CA SER A 60 13.48 -4.95 -4.04
C SER A 60 14.02 -6.35 -3.72
N VAL A 61 13.22 -7.39 -3.98
CA VAL A 61 13.61 -8.80 -3.85
C VAL A 61 14.58 -9.22 -4.96
N LYS A 62 14.35 -8.77 -6.20
CA LYS A 62 15.22 -9.09 -7.35
C LYS A 62 16.61 -8.45 -7.29
N HIS A 63 16.75 -7.27 -6.69
CA HIS A 63 18.03 -6.54 -6.59
C HIS A 63 18.79 -6.77 -5.27
N LEU A 64 18.38 -7.79 -4.52
CA LEU A 64 18.90 -8.11 -3.20
C LEU A 64 20.33 -8.66 -3.33
N HIS A 65 21.34 -7.85 -3.00
CA HIS A 65 22.74 -8.28 -2.94
C HIS A 65 22.97 -9.22 -1.75
N GLU A 66 23.96 -10.12 -1.88
CA GLU A 66 24.27 -11.17 -0.89
C GLU A 66 24.62 -10.62 0.51
N ASP A 67 25.24 -9.42 0.59
CA ASP A 67 25.66 -8.78 1.85
C ASP A 67 24.58 -7.95 2.59
N SER A 68 23.29 -8.19 2.30
CA SER A 68 22.19 -7.40 2.87
C SER A 68 21.55 -8.06 4.10
N ASP A 69 22.29 -8.16 5.21
CA ASP A 69 21.95 -8.93 6.42
C ASP A 69 20.48 -8.83 6.90
N TRP A 70 19.94 -7.63 7.10
CA TRP A 70 18.62 -7.45 7.75
C TRP A 70 17.46 -7.20 6.77
N ILE A 71 17.74 -6.67 5.58
CA ILE A 71 16.69 -6.36 4.59
C ILE A 71 16.28 -7.62 3.81
N ARG A 72 17.09 -8.69 3.86
CA ARG A 72 16.81 -9.96 3.19
C ARG A 72 15.51 -10.65 3.65
N PRO A 73 15.31 -10.91 4.97
CA PRO A 73 14.06 -11.50 5.43
C PRO A 73 12.87 -10.54 5.24
N VAL A 74 13.07 -9.25 5.47
CA VAL A 74 11.97 -8.27 5.43
C VAL A 74 11.47 -8.03 4.00
N SER A 75 12.35 -7.94 3.02
CA SER A 75 11.95 -7.85 1.60
C SER A 75 11.21 -9.09 1.11
N LYS A 76 11.49 -10.28 1.66
CA LYS A 76 10.72 -11.50 1.36
C LYS A 76 9.35 -11.53 2.04
N ILE A 77 9.19 -10.84 3.16
CA ILE A 77 7.92 -10.71 3.91
C ILE A 77 7.04 -9.60 3.32
N LEU A 78 7.64 -8.57 2.70
CA LEU A 78 6.93 -7.41 2.15
C LEU A 78 5.76 -7.76 1.18
N PRO A 79 5.86 -8.77 0.28
CA PRO A 79 4.73 -9.21 -0.54
C PRO A 79 3.54 -9.72 0.27
N TYR A 80 3.79 -10.42 1.38
CA TYR A 80 2.75 -10.90 2.27
C TYR A 80 2.10 -9.75 3.04
N ILE A 81 2.89 -8.75 3.47
CA ILE A 81 2.36 -7.51 4.07
C ILE A 81 1.45 -6.78 3.07
N LEU A 82 1.89 -6.63 1.82
CA LEU A 82 1.09 -6.03 0.75
C LEU A 82 -0.23 -6.78 0.54
N LEU A 83 -0.21 -8.11 0.58
CA LEU A 83 -1.42 -8.92 0.46
C LEU A 83 -2.42 -8.65 1.60
N ILE A 84 -1.93 -8.53 2.84
CA ILE A 84 -2.76 -8.14 3.99
C ILE A 84 -3.33 -6.72 3.81
N VAL A 85 -2.52 -5.77 3.34
CA VAL A 85 -2.95 -4.39 3.10
C VAL A 85 -4.06 -4.34 2.04
N ILE A 86 -3.90 -5.10 0.95
CA ILE A 86 -4.93 -5.23 -0.10
C ILE A 86 -6.22 -5.81 0.48
N ALA A 87 -6.14 -6.87 1.29
CA ALA A 87 -7.33 -7.46 1.93
C ALA A 87 -8.05 -6.45 2.83
N ILE A 88 -7.32 -5.68 3.63
CA ILE A 88 -7.89 -4.61 4.48
C ILE A 88 -8.60 -3.56 3.62
N HIS A 89 -8.01 -3.13 2.50
CA HIS A 89 -8.64 -2.15 1.61
C HIS A 89 -9.88 -2.67 0.90
N ILE A 90 -9.89 -3.96 0.53
CA ILE A 90 -11.08 -4.61 -0.05
C ILE A 90 -12.20 -4.62 0.99
N ILE A 91 -11.93 -5.04 2.24
CA ILE A 91 -12.93 -5.08 3.31
C ILE A 91 -13.44 -3.67 3.62
N ALA A 92 -12.55 -2.69 3.74
CA ALA A 92 -12.92 -1.30 3.99
C ALA A 92 -13.79 -0.74 2.86
N SER A 93 -13.47 -1.04 1.60
CA SER A 93 -14.27 -0.63 0.44
C SER A 93 -15.65 -1.30 0.45
N LEU A 94 -15.72 -2.61 0.66
CA LEU A 94 -16.98 -3.37 0.71
C LEU A 94 -17.91 -2.85 1.82
N SER A 95 -17.38 -2.50 2.99
CA SER A 95 -18.13 -1.85 4.07
C SER A 95 -18.54 -0.43 3.72
N THR A 96 -17.68 0.35 3.05
CA THR A 96 -18.03 1.71 2.61
C THR A 96 -19.15 1.72 1.56
N PHE A 97 -19.23 0.69 0.71
CA PHE A 97 -20.32 0.50 -0.24
C PHE A 97 -21.59 -0.12 0.38
N GLY A 98 -21.59 -0.46 1.67
CA GLY A 98 -22.72 -1.09 2.36
C GLY A 98 -22.98 -2.54 1.93
N ILE A 99 -22.01 -3.21 1.29
CA ILE A 99 -22.12 -4.61 0.87
C ILE A 99 -21.86 -5.53 2.08
N ILE A 100 -20.99 -5.12 2.99
CA ILE A 100 -20.63 -5.87 4.20
C ILE A 100 -20.62 -4.91 5.40
N PHE A 101 -21.65 -4.99 6.25
CA PHE A 101 -21.85 -4.22 7.49
C PHE A 101 -21.83 -2.68 7.32
#